data_AF-A0A2V7EIV5-F1
#
_entry.id   AF-A0A2V7EIV5-F1
#
_cell.length_a   1.000
_cell.length_b   1.000
_cell.length_c   1.000
_cell.angle_alpha   90.00
_cell.angle_beta   90.00
_cell.angle_gamma   90.00
#
_symmetry.space_group_name_H-M   'P 1'
#
loop_
_entity.id
_entity.type
_entity.pdbx_description
1 polymer ?
#
loop_
_entity_poly.entity_id
_entity_poly.type
_entity_poly.pdbx_seq_one_letter_code
_entity_poly.pdbx_strand_id
1 'polypeptide(L)'
;MAKTSELESAFDAAIAEVQKSMNTGMTAIGGEVATPYLQQLGDELRVERAKAVERGAVDTEWFQKTVRRLVEWLPETDLTLIAALGRIVRSTPK
;
A
#
# COMPACT_ATOMS: atom_id res chain seq x y z
N MET A 1 -3.70 -21.05 -8.81
CA MET A 1 -3.18 -20.01 -9.72
C MET A 1 -4.05 -18.74 -9.74
N ALA A 2 -5.39 -18.82 -9.73
CA ALA A 2 -6.25 -17.61 -9.71
C ALA A 2 -5.99 -16.64 -8.54
N LYS A 3 -5.78 -17.15 -7.32
CA LYS A 3 -5.55 -16.33 -6.11
C LYS A 3 -4.24 -15.54 -6.12
N THR A 4 -3.19 -16.08 -6.74
CA THR A 4 -1.92 -15.38 -6.90
C THR A 4 -2.09 -14.17 -7.82
N SER A 5 -2.87 -14.31 -8.89
CA SER A 5 -3.18 -13.22 -9.82
C SER A 5 -4.04 -12.12 -9.17
N GLU A 6 -4.98 -12.48 -8.29
CA GLU A 6 -5.77 -11.52 -7.51
C GLU A 6 -4.91 -10.75 -6.50
N LEU A 7 -3.94 -11.42 -5.88
CA LEU A 7 -2.98 -10.80 -4.96
C LEU A 7 -2.03 -9.84 -5.70
N GLU A 8 -1.47 -10.27 -6.85
CA GLU A 8 -0.65 -9.42 -7.73
C GLU A 8 -1.40 -8.16 -8.14
N SER A 9 -2.63 -8.33 -8.63
CA SER A 9 -3.47 -7.20 -9.07
C SER A 9 -3.77 -6.23 -7.93
N ALA A 10 -3.95 -6.73 -6.71
CA ALA A 10 -4.18 -5.88 -5.54
C ALA A 10 -2.94 -5.05 -5.17
N PHE A 11 -1.74 -5.65 -5.23
CA PHE A 11 -0.50 -4.89 -5.05
C PHE A 11 -0.29 -3.85 -6.15
N ASP A 12 -0.53 -4.22 -7.41
CA ASP A 12 -0.36 -3.31 -8.55
C ASP A 12 -1.31 -2.10 -8.45
N ALA A 13 -2.56 -2.34 -8.03
CA ALA A 13 -3.50 -1.27 -7.76
C ALA A 13 -3.06 -0.33 -6.61
N ALA A 14 -2.49 -0.88 -5.53
CA ALA A 14 -1.98 -0.07 -4.43
C ALA A 14 -0.75 0.76 -4.84
N ILE A 15 0.18 0.18 -5.60
CA ILE A 15 1.34 0.88 -6.14
C ILE A 15 0.90 2.01 -7.09
N ALA A 16 -0.12 1.77 -7.92
CA ALA A 16 -0.69 2.79 -8.80
C ALA A 16 -1.32 3.95 -8.02
N GLU A 17 -2.03 3.68 -6.92
CA GLU A 17 -2.60 4.73 -6.07
C GLU A 17 -1.50 5.56 -5.38
N VAL A 18 -0.41 4.92 -4.94
CA VAL A 18 0.78 5.62 -4.41
C VAL A 18 1.38 6.54 -5.48
N GLN A 19 1.55 6.05 -6.71
CA GLN A 19 2.08 6.87 -7.81
C GLN A 19 1.17 8.06 -8.13
N LYS A 20 -0.15 7.84 -8.14
CA LYS A 20 -1.14 8.90 -8.34
C LYS A 20 -1.11 9.93 -7.22
N SER A 21 -0.97 9.51 -5.97
CA SER A 21 -0.84 10.39 -4.81
C SER A 21 0.41 11.27 -4.89
N MET A 22 1.52 10.72 -5.37
CA MET A 22 2.73 11.51 -5.64
C MET A 22 2.51 12.53 -6.75
N ASN A 23 1.90 12.10 -7.87
CA ASN A 23 1.68 12.97 -9.03
C ASN A 23 0.68 14.11 -8.76
N THR A 24 -0.22 13.94 -7.80
CA THR A 24 -1.20 14.96 -7.38
C THR A 24 -0.64 15.92 -6.34
N GLY A 25 0.60 15.73 -5.87
CA GLY A 25 1.22 16.61 -4.88
C GLY A 25 0.56 16.49 -3.51
N MET A 26 0.19 15.27 -3.09
CA MET A 26 -0.39 15.02 -1.77
C MET A 26 0.43 15.69 -0.67
N THR A 27 -0.27 16.36 0.24
CA THR A 27 0.29 16.97 1.46
C THR A 27 -0.08 16.08 2.64
N ALA A 28 0.84 15.85 3.58
CA ALA A 28 0.59 15.09 4.79
C ALA A 28 -0.23 15.90 5.81
N ILE A 29 -0.69 15.25 6.89
CA ILE A 29 -1.46 15.90 7.96
C ILE A 29 -0.70 17.04 8.65
N GLY A 30 0.63 17.01 8.65
CA GLY A 30 1.49 18.06 9.19
C GLY A 30 1.69 19.27 8.26
N GLY A 31 1.14 19.23 7.04
CA GLY A 31 1.26 20.30 6.04
C GLY A 31 2.50 20.20 5.14
N GLU A 32 3.37 19.22 5.36
CA GLU A 32 4.52 18.93 4.50
C GLU A 32 4.14 18.10 3.26
N VAL A 33 5.00 18.11 2.25
CA VAL A 33 4.80 17.31 1.03
C VAL A 33 4.96 15.82 1.36
N ALA A 34 3.97 15.00 0.98
CA ALA A 34 3.94 13.58 1.34
C ALA A 34 4.87 12.69 0.49
N THR A 35 5.51 13.24 -0.55
CA THR A 35 6.34 12.50 -1.51
C THR A 35 7.37 11.56 -0.87
N PRO A 36 8.15 11.95 0.18
CA PRO A 36 9.11 11.03 0.79
C PRO A 36 8.43 9.79 1.41
N TYR A 37 7.30 9.99 2.08
CA TYR A 37 6.53 8.89 2.69
C TYR A 37 5.90 7.98 1.64
N LEU A 38 5.35 8.58 0.57
CA LEU A 38 4.78 7.85 -0.55
C LEU A 38 5.84 7.05 -1.31
N GLN A 39 7.04 7.60 -1.49
CA GLN A 39 8.13 6.90 -2.14
C GLN A 39 8.57 5.68 -1.34
N GLN A 40 8.76 5.85 -0.01
CA GLN A 40 9.05 4.74 0.89
C GLN A 40 7.95 3.66 0.83
N LEU A 41 6.67 4.06 0.91
CA LEU A 41 5.55 3.13 0.82
C LEU A 41 5.53 2.37 -0.52
N GLY A 42 5.80 3.06 -1.63
CA GLY A 42 5.88 2.46 -2.95
C GLY A 42 6.99 1.40 -3.06
N ASP A 43 8.17 1.68 -2.50
CA ASP A 43 9.28 0.73 -2.51
C ASP A 43 8.99 -0.50 -1.63
N GLU A 44 8.44 -0.29 -0.44
CA GLU A 44 8.02 -1.37 0.44
C GLU A 44 6.95 -2.25 -0.19
N LEU A 45 5.97 -1.67 -0.90
CA LEU A 45 4.94 -2.41 -1.63
C LEU A 45 5.53 -3.26 -2.75
N ARG A 46 6.52 -2.77 -3.49
CA ARG A 46 7.20 -3.54 -4.55
C ARG A 46 7.96 -4.73 -3.98
N VAL A 47 8.69 -4.51 -2.88
CA VAL A 47 9.44 -5.59 -2.20
C VAL A 47 8.49 -6.63 -1.65
N GLU A 48 7.42 -6.21 -0.96
CA GLU A 48 6.47 -7.16 -0.39
C GLU A 48 5.65 -7.87 -1.46
N ARG A 49 5.29 -7.21 -2.57
CA ARG A 49 4.64 -7.86 -3.71
C ARG A 49 5.43 -9.08 -4.16
N ALA A 50 6.74 -8.93 -4.39
CA ALA A 50 7.58 -10.04 -4.84
C ALA A 50 7.56 -11.21 -3.84
N LYS A 51 7.71 -10.92 -2.54
CA LYS A 51 7.71 -11.94 -1.47
C LYS A 51 6.34 -12.58 -1.27
N ALA A 52 5.28 -11.79 -1.27
CA ALA A 52 3.92 -12.24 -1.00
C ALA A 52 3.37 -13.10 -2.14
N VAL A 53 3.76 -12.81 -3.39
CA VAL A 53 3.43 -13.63 -4.56
C VAL A 53 4.11 -14.99 -4.49
N GLU A 54 5.40 -15.03 -4.15
CA GLU A 54 6.16 -16.27 -3.96
C GLU A 54 5.59 -17.12 -2.82
N ARG A 55 5.27 -16.48 -1.69
CA ARG A 55 4.69 -17.12 -0.50
C ARG A 55 3.20 -17.48 -0.66
N GLY A 56 2.50 -16.84 -1.60
CA GLY A 56 1.04 -16.93 -1.75
C GLY A 56 0.23 -16.22 -0.66
N ALA A 57 0.88 -15.41 0.19
CA ALA A 57 0.24 -14.71 1.30
C ALA A 57 1.02 -13.44 1.70
N VAL A 58 0.28 -12.46 2.21
CA VAL A 58 0.81 -11.19 2.74
C VAL A 58 1.33 -11.38 4.15
N ASP A 59 2.50 -10.83 4.45
CA ASP A 59 3.00 -10.77 5.82
C ASP A 59 2.12 -9.84 6.67
N THR A 60 1.44 -10.42 7.67
CA THR A 60 0.49 -9.69 8.51
C THR A 60 1.19 -8.69 9.43
N GLU A 61 2.38 -9.02 9.93
CA GLU A 61 3.15 -8.12 10.80
C GLU A 61 3.65 -6.92 10.00
N TRP A 62 4.20 -7.17 8.82
CA TRP A 62 4.55 -6.11 7.87
C TRP A 62 3.34 -5.24 7.56
N PHE A 63 2.20 -5.83 7.23
CA PHE A 63 1.00 -5.09 6.85
C PHE A 63 0.53 -4.16 7.98
N GLN A 64 0.48 -4.66 9.21
CA GLN A 64 0.10 -3.86 10.38
C GLN A 64 1.07 -2.69 10.62
N LYS A 65 2.39 -2.94 10.52
CA LYS A 65 3.41 -1.88 10.64
C LYS A 65 3.29 -0.84 9.52
N THR A 66 2.97 -1.27 8.30
CA THR A 66 2.79 -0.38 7.15
C THR A 66 1.54 0.48 7.29
N VAL A 67 0.39 -0.11 7.67
CA VAL A 67 -0.84 0.65 7.93
C VAL A 67 -0.64 1.63 9.08
N ARG A 68 0.00 1.20 10.18
CA ARG A 68 0.28 2.08 11.33
C ARG A 68 1.12 3.29 10.92
N ARG A 69 2.21 3.07 10.16
CA ARG A 69 3.05 4.16 9.67
C ARG A 69 2.30 5.07 8.70
N LEU A 70 1.45 4.52 7.84
CA LEU A 70 0.63 5.30 6.91
C LEU A 70 -0.29 6.27 7.67
N VAL A 71 -1.02 5.78 8.67
CA VAL A 71 -1.99 6.63 9.40
C VAL A 71 -1.34 7.72 10.26
N GLU A 72 -0.02 7.64 10.53
CA GLU A 72 0.71 8.67 11.27
C GLU A 72 0.85 9.99 10.49
N TRP A 73 0.79 9.95 9.16
CA TRP A 73 0.97 11.14 8.32
C TRP A 73 -0.10 11.33 7.24
N LEU A 74 -0.91 10.30 6.95
CA LEU A 74 -1.93 10.38 5.89
C LEU A 74 -3.02 11.42 6.22
N PRO A 75 -3.44 12.26 5.26
CA PRO A 75 -4.57 13.17 5.44
C PRO A 75 -5.87 12.43 5.73
N GLU A 76 -6.67 12.95 6.65
CA GLU A 76 -8.00 12.40 6.95
C GLU A 76 -8.95 12.42 5.74
N THR A 77 -8.70 13.33 4.79
CA THR A 77 -9.49 13.48 3.56
C THR A 77 -9.17 12.44 2.49
N ASP A 78 -8.03 11.74 2.58
CA ASP A 78 -7.59 10.81 1.55
C ASP A 78 -7.51 9.35 2.05
N LEU A 79 -8.68 8.73 2.15
CA LEU A 79 -8.82 7.33 2.54
C LEU A 79 -8.53 6.34 1.40
N THR A 80 -8.21 6.81 0.20
CA THR A 80 -8.06 5.94 -0.98
C THR A 80 -6.86 5.01 -0.87
N LEU A 81 -5.75 5.50 -0.31
CA LEU A 81 -4.55 4.70 -0.03
C LEU A 81 -4.84 3.59 1.00
N ILE A 82 -5.55 3.90 2.08
CA ILE A 82 -5.97 2.89 3.08
C ILE A 82 -6.87 1.85 2.43
N ALA A 83 -7.84 2.28 1.61
CA ALA A 83 -8.73 1.38 0.91
C ALA A 83 -7.98 0.44 -0.05
N ALA A 84 -6.96 0.94 -0.75
CA ALA A 84 -6.10 0.17 -1.63
C ALA A 84 -5.29 -0.88 -0.85
N LEU A 85 -4.67 -0.50 0.27
CA LEU A 85 -3.98 -1.45 1.16
C LEU A 85 -4.93 -2.52 1.71
N GLY A 86 -6.14 -2.14 2.10
CA GLY A 86 -7.15 -3.08 2.58
C GLY A 86 -7.55 -4.13 1.52
N ARG A 87 -7.43 -3.83 0.22
CA ARG A 87 -7.68 -4.83 -0.84
C ARG A 87 -6.63 -5.94 -0.83
N ILE A 88 -5.36 -5.62 -0.58
CA ILE A 88 -4.26 -6.60 -0.55
C ILE A 88 -4.53 -7.72 0.47
N VAL A 89 -4.92 -7.37 1.71
CA VAL A 89 -5.21 -8.37 2.75
C VAL A 89 -6.45 -9.20 2.41
N ARG A 90 -7.47 -8.60 1.79
CA ARG A 90 -8.67 -9.34 1.36
C ARG A 90 -8.40 -10.32 0.22
N SER A 91 -7.38 -10.07 -0.60
CA SER A 91 -6.91 -11.00 -1.64
C SER A 91 -6.07 -12.15 -1.08
N THR A 92 -5.72 -12.13 0.21
CA THR A 92 -5.01 -13.24 0.86
C THR A 92 -6.01 -14.31 1.30
N PRO A 93 -5.81 -15.59 0.92
CA PRO A 93 -6.67 -16.68 1.40
C PRO A 93 -6.57 -16.84 2.92
N LYS A 94 -7.72 -17.07 3.57
CA LYS A 94 -7.80 -17.49 4.98
C LYS A 94 -7.44 -18.97 5.14
#